data_AF-A0A2D8BXB4-F1
#
_entry.id   AF-A0A2D8BXB4-F1
#
_cell.length_a   1.000
_cell.length_b   1.000
_cell.length_c   1.000
_cell.angle_alpha   90.00
_cell.angle_beta   90.00
_cell.angle_gamma   90.00
#
_symmetry.space_group_name_H-M   'P 1'
#
loop_
_entity.id
_entity.type
_entity.pdbx_description
1 polymer ?
#
loop_
_entity_poly.entity_id
_entity_poly.type
_entity_poly.pdbx_seq_one_letter_code
_entity_poly.pdbx_strand_id
1 'polypeptide(L)'
;MNKERLRSERYLKHIRQFPCLVCGKVGVHAHHLRHADHRGWGLKNGDEWAVPLCADHHMDCHRTGKEKMWWAMNGIDSLAWAEETFKDWEKNNAD
;
A
#
# COMPACT_ATOMS: atom_id res chain seq x y z
N MET A 1 19.46 12.99 2.78
CA MET A 1 18.12 13.60 2.80
C MET A 1 17.14 12.60 3.39
N ASN A 2 16.56 12.90 4.56
CA ASN A 2 15.42 12.14 5.06
C ASN A 2 14.22 12.54 4.21
N LYS A 3 13.75 11.66 3.33
CA LYS A 3 12.47 11.88 2.66
C LYS A 3 11.40 11.82 3.75
N GLU A 4 10.71 12.92 4.00
CA GLU A 4 9.62 12.95 4.97
C GLU A 4 8.51 11.98 4.52
N ARG A 5 7.88 11.31 5.48
CA ARG A 5 6.79 10.37 5.19
C ARG A 5 5.60 11.16 4.64
N LEU A 6 5.08 10.76 3.49
CA LEU A 6 3.87 11.39 2.97
C LEU A 6 2.69 11.11 3.90
N ARG A 7 1.91 12.16 4.18
CA ARG A 7 0.59 12.05 4.81
C ARG A 7 -0.41 12.77 3.90
N SER A 8 -1.20 12.02 3.14
CA SER A 8 -2.06 12.54 2.08
C SER A 8 -3.37 11.77 2.01
N GLU A 9 -4.43 12.34 2.60
CA GLU A 9 -5.79 11.80 2.46
C GLU A 9 -6.26 11.80 1.00
N ARG A 10 -5.76 12.73 0.17
CA ARG A 10 -6.06 12.76 -1.28
C ARG A 10 -5.48 11.52 -1.96
N TYR A 11 -4.25 11.13 -1.63
CA TYR A 11 -3.66 9.89 -2.15
C TYR A 11 -4.37 8.65 -1.60
N LEU A 12 -4.67 8.59 -0.30
CA LEU A 12 -5.42 7.45 0.24
C LEU A 12 -6.82 7.31 -0.37
N LYS A 13 -7.50 8.41 -0.73
CA LYS A 13 -8.75 8.37 -1.51
C LYS A 13 -8.53 7.81 -2.91
N HIS A 14 -7.43 8.18 -3.58
CA HIS A 14 -7.05 7.62 -4.87
C HIS A 14 -6.80 6.10 -4.78
N ILE A 15 -6.05 5.64 -3.78
CA ILE A 15 -5.83 4.20 -3.55
C ILE A 15 -7.14 3.43 -3.39
N ARG A 16 -8.12 3.99 -2.66
CA ARG A 16 -9.42 3.35 -2.43
C ARG A 16 -10.31 3.24 -3.69
N GLN A 17 -9.92 3.83 -4.82
CA GLN A 17 -10.62 3.70 -6.10
C GLN A 17 -10.21 2.45 -6.88
N PHE A 18 -9.06 1.86 -6.57
CA PHE A 18 -8.58 0.65 -7.23
C PHE A 18 -9.26 -0.60 -6.67
N PRO A 19 -9.41 -1.66 -7.46
CA PRO A 19 -9.87 -2.95 -6.97
C PRO A 19 -8.81 -3.61 -6.08
N CYS A 20 -9.22 -4.60 -5.28
CA CYS A 20 -8.29 -5.36 -4.45
C CYS A 20 -7.24 -6.06 -5.32
N LEU A 21 -5.96 -5.91 -4.98
CA LEU A 21 -4.88 -6.51 -5.78
C LEU A 21 -4.92 -8.04 -5.85
N VAL A 22 -5.53 -8.69 -4.86
CA VAL A 22 -5.59 -10.16 -4.79
C VAL A 22 -6.77 -10.73 -5.57
N CYS A 23 -7.96 -10.15 -5.44
CA CYS A 23 -9.19 -10.76 -5.96
C CYS A 23 -10.06 -9.86 -6.84
N GLY A 24 -9.64 -8.62 -7.12
CA GLY A 24 -10.37 -7.71 -7.97
C GLY A 24 -11.65 -7.11 -7.36
N LYS A 25 -12.04 -7.48 -6.12
CA LYS A 25 -13.23 -6.92 -5.46
C LYS A 25 -13.10 -5.40 -5.28
N VAL A 26 -14.20 -4.69 -5.56
CA VAL A 26 -14.39 -3.27 -5.21
C VAL A 26 -14.80 -3.12 -3.74
N GLY A 27 -14.73 -1.89 -3.21
CA GLY A 27 -14.97 -1.65 -1.78
C GLY A 27 -13.77 -2.04 -0.93
N VAL A 28 -12.63 -1.38 -1.19
CA VAL A 28 -11.34 -1.68 -0.58
C VAL A 28 -10.96 -0.68 0.51
N HIS A 29 -9.98 -1.06 1.32
CA HIS A 29 -9.28 -0.20 2.25
C HIS A 29 -7.84 0.02 1.78
N ALA A 30 -7.27 1.17 2.14
CA ALA A 30 -5.84 1.42 1.98
C ALA A 30 -5.07 0.65 3.06
N HIS A 31 -4.26 -0.32 2.62
CA HIS A 31 -3.36 -1.11 3.46
C HIS A 31 -1.95 -0.55 3.34
N HIS A 32 -1.40 -0.04 4.44
CA HIS A 32 -0.02 0.43 4.49
C HIS A 32 0.94 -0.75 4.60
N LEU A 33 1.80 -0.92 3.60
CA LEU A 33 2.78 -1.98 3.57
C LEU A 33 3.78 -1.79 4.70
N ARG A 34 3.88 -2.74 5.63
CA ARG A 34 4.80 -2.63 6.78
C ARG A 34 6.24 -2.98 6.43
N HIS A 35 6.46 -3.56 5.26
CA HIS A 35 7.76 -4.03 4.80
C HIS A 35 8.44 -3.11 3.78
N ALA A 36 7.85 -1.94 3.51
CA ALA A 36 8.28 -1.00 2.47
C ALA A 36 9.37 0.00 2.89
N ASP A 37 9.86 -0.05 4.13
CA ASP A 37 10.94 0.82 4.58
C ASP A 37 11.94 0.06 5.49
N HIS A 38 13.21 0.43 5.37
CA HIS A 38 14.35 -0.12 6.09
C HIS A 38 14.63 0.61 7.41
N ARG A 39 13.74 1.49 7.87
CA ARG A 39 14.03 2.42 8.97
C ARG A 39 13.12 2.25 10.18
N GLY A 40 13.53 1.34 11.05
CA GLY A 40 13.18 1.31 12.47
C GLY A 40 11.85 0.63 12.81
N TRP A 41 11.86 -0.13 13.90
CA TRP A 41 10.70 -0.79 14.47
C TRP A 41 9.70 0.25 15.02
N GLY A 42 8.41 0.11 14.70
CA GLY A 42 7.32 0.82 15.39
C GLY A 42 6.76 2.08 14.72
N LEU A 43 7.19 2.44 13.50
CA LEU A 43 6.67 3.61 12.78
C LEU A 43 5.90 3.21 11.52
N LYS A 44 4.72 3.82 11.31
CA LYS A 44 3.89 3.60 10.13
C LYS A 44 4.57 4.23 8.90
N ASN A 45 4.73 3.45 7.83
CA ASN A 45 5.25 3.94 6.55
C ASN A 45 4.39 5.09 6.01
N GLY A 46 5.00 5.91 5.16
CA GLY A 46 4.29 7.00 4.51
C GLY A 46 3.15 6.48 3.62
N ASP A 47 2.19 7.34 3.32
CA ASP A 47 1.01 6.98 2.56
C ASP A 47 1.36 6.55 1.13
N GLU A 48 2.54 6.90 0.61
CA GLU A 48 3.07 6.41 -0.67
C GLU A 48 3.20 4.88 -0.74
N TRP A 49 3.29 4.21 0.41
CA TRP A 49 3.39 2.76 0.54
C TRP A 49 2.06 2.07 0.84
N ALA A 50 0.94 2.70 0.48
CA ALA A 50 -0.39 2.12 0.63
C ALA A 50 -0.85 1.38 -0.64
N VAL A 51 -1.54 0.25 -0.46
CA VAL A 51 -2.11 -0.57 -1.53
C VAL A 51 -3.59 -0.91 -1.27
N PRO A 52 -4.40 -1.22 -2.31
CA PRO A 52 -5.81 -1.53 -2.15
C PRO A 52 -6.04 -3.00 -1.77
N LEU A 53 -6.67 -3.25 -0.62
CA LEU A 53 -7.13 -4.58 -0.20
C LEU A 53 -8.59 -4.55 0.23
N CYS A 54 -9.38 -5.55 -0.18
CA CYS A 54 -10.72 -5.76 0.40
C CYS A 54 -10.60 -6.15 1.87
N ALA A 55 -11.69 -6.03 2.63
CA ALA A 55 -11.69 -6.35 4.07
C ALA A 55 -11.16 -7.77 4.37
N ASP A 56 -11.55 -8.76 3.57
CA ASP A 56 -11.14 -10.17 3.74
C ASP A 56 -9.62 -10.32 3.64
N HIS A 57 -9.02 -9.88 2.52
CA HIS A 57 -7.58 -9.99 2.29
C HIS A 57 -6.77 -9.04 3.17
N HIS A 58 -7.34 -7.90 3.55
CA HIS A 58 -6.70 -7.00 4.51
C HIS A 58 -6.52 -7.70 5.86
N MET A 59 -7.56 -8.39 6.35
CA MET A 59 -7.49 -9.15 7.59
C MET A 59 -6.63 -10.40 7.45
N ASP A 60 -6.67 -11.09 6.32
CA ASP A 60 -5.84 -12.27 6.06
C ASP A 60 -4.33 -11.94 6.07
N CYS A 61 -3.97 -10.83 5.42
CA CYS A 61 -2.61 -10.28 5.47
C CYS A 61 -2.17 -9.97 6.92
N HIS A 62 -3.04 -9.32 7.71
CA HIS A 62 -2.75 -9.04 9.12
C HIS A 62 -2.61 -10.31 9.96
N ARG A 63 -3.49 -11.30 9.76
CA ARG A 63 -3.50 -12.58 10.49
C ARG A 63 -2.28 -13.44 10.19
N THR A 64 -1.79 -13.41 8.94
CA THR A 64 -0.59 -14.17 8.54
C THR A 64 0.65 -13.66 9.27
N GLY A 65 0.73 -12.37 9.59
CA GLY A 65 1.84 -11.73 10.32
C GLY A 65 3.15 -11.60 9.52
N LYS A 66 3.40 -12.49 8.56
CA LYS A 66 4.53 -12.45 7.62
C LYS A 66 4.11 -11.79 6.30
N GLU A 67 3.82 -10.50 6.34
CA GLU A 67 3.27 -9.74 5.21
C GLU A 67 4.05 -9.91 3.91
N LYS A 68 5.39 -9.82 3.94
CA LYS A 68 6.22 -10.02 2.74
C LYS A 68 6.01 -11.40 2.09
N MET A 69 5.87 -12.44 2.90
CA MET A 69 5.59 -13.80 2.41
C MET A 69 4.16 -13.90 1.87
N TRP A 70 3.20 -13.25 2.54
CA TRP A 70 1.81 -13.24 2.10
C TRP A 70 1.66 -12.64 0.69
N TRP A 71 2.32 -11.52 0.42
CA TRP A 71 2.35 -10.94 -0.94
C TRP A 71 3.01 -11.86 -1.96
N ALA A 72 4.15 -12.48 -1.61
CA ALA A 72 4.85 -13.43 -2.47
C ALA A 72 4.00 -14.67 -2.80
N MET A 73 3.26 -15.21 -1.83
CA MET A 73 2.35 -16.35 -2.04
C MET A 73 1.17 -16.01 -2.94
N ASN A 74 0.73 -14.74 -2.97
CA ASN A 74 -0.29 -14.25 -3.89
C ASN A 74 0.30 -13.86 -5.27
N GLY A 75 1.62 -13.97 -5.47
CA GLY A 75 2.27 -13.64 -6.74
C GLY A 75 2.27 -12.15 -7.08
N ILE A 76 2.19 -11.27 -6.06
CA ILE A 76 2.07 -9.82 -6.24
C ILE A 76 3.30 -9.13 -5.67
N ASP A 77 3.93 -8.27 -6.47
CA ASP A 77 4.95 -7.34 -5.99
C ASP A 77 4.28 -6.05 -5.49
N SER A 78 3.96 -6.02 -4.19
CA SER A 78 3.27 -4.89 -3.58
C SER A 78 4.12 -3.62 -3.52
N LEU A 79 5.45 -3.76 -3.46
CA LEU A 79 6.34 -2.60 -3.38
C LEU A 79 6.43 -1.90 -4.74
N ALA A 80 6.62 -2.67 -5.80
CA ALA A 80 6.62 -2.14 -7.16
C ALA A 80 5.28 -1.45 -7.47
N TRP A 81 4.16 -2.11 -7.14
CA TRP A 81 2.83 -1.53 -7.36
C TRP A 81 2.66 -0.18 -6.63
N ALA A 82 3.03 -0.11 -5.35
CA ALA A 82 2.89 1.11 -4.56
C ALA A 82 3.77 2.25 -5.09
N GLU A 83 5.02 1.93 -5.45
CA GLU A 83 5.98 2.91 -5.98
C GLU A 83 5.53 3.47 -7.34
N GLU A 84 5.11 2.60 -8.26
CA GLU A 84 4.61 3.00 -9.60
C GLU A 84 3.34 3.83 -9.49
N THR A 85 2.36 3.36 -8.71
CA THR A 85 1.10 4.08 -8.50
C THR A 85 1.34 5.45 -7.88
N PHE A 86 2.24 5.55 -6.91
CA PHE A 86 2.56 6.82 -6.28
C PHE A 86 3.23 7.79 -7.27
N LYS A 87 4.22 7.31 -8.05
CA LYS A 87 4.89 8.13 -9.08
C LYS A 87 3.89 8.67 -10.10
N ASP A 88 2.94 7.85 -10.53
CA ASP A 88 1.94 8.26 -11.51
C ASP A 88 0.91 9.20 -10.91
N TRP A 89 0.48 8.98 -9.67
CA TRP A 89 -0.35 9.95 -8.95
C TRP A 89 0.37 11.29 -8.79
N GLU A 90 1.64 11.28 -8.36
CA GLU A 90 2.43 12.50 -8.16
C GLU A 90 2.56 13.31 -9.46
N LYS A 91 2.86 12.69 -10.61
CA LYS A 91 2.91 13.40 -11.90
C LYS A 91 1.62 14.12 -12.28
N ASN A 92 0.47 13.57 -11.89
CA ASN A 92 -0.86 14.10 -12.22
C ASN A 92 -1.39 15.06 -11.14
N ASN A 93 -0.68 15.21 -10.02
CA ASN A 93 -1.12 15.96 -8.84
C ASN A 93 -0.02 16.87 -8.28
N ALA A 94 1.12 16.98 -8.96
CA ALA A 94 2.18 17.95 -8.70
C ALA A 94 1.71 19.30 -9.27
N ASP A 95 1.49 20.26 -8.38
CA ASP A 95 1.29 21.67 -8.72
C ASP A 95 2.59 22.28 -9.28
#